data_AF-A0A1J5E041-F1
#
_entry.id   AF-A0A1J5E041-F1
#
_cell.length_a   1.000
_cell.length_b   1.000
_cell.length_c   1.000
_cell.angle_alpha   90.00
_cell.angle_beta   90.00
_cell.angle_gamma   90.00
#
_symmetry.space_group_name_H-M   'P 1'
#
loop_
_entity.id
_entity.type
_entity.pdbx_description
1 polymer ?
#
loop_
_entity_poly.entity_id
_entity_poly.type
_entity_poly.pdbx_seq_one_letter_code
_entity_poly.pdbx_strand_id
1 'polypeptide(L)'
;MKKLILGLLVLGMATISHAEMDVCLSNITDSGATLSWISDGTGTCKVNYGVSAGSMTMTGYDIRGSKTVSRIHFVAITDLNPLTTYYYQSIQGNKQDGCGTFTTNHSLVPSGSYLAYGRVLDGYKPAVNCMVSLWLEDGDGNGNQSKSNVASCLTDENGYWFYDLINLRTQDGKGLFEFSKQGDLLYLDVHAEEGIVVKTRIDTGACMPARDMYLK
;
A
#
# COMPACT_ATOMS: atom_id res chain seq x y z
N MET A 1 -24.96 -5.49 65.57
CA MET A 1 -25.60 -5.92 64.30
C MET A 1 -24.94 -5.13 63.17
N LYS A 2 -24.05 -5.75 62.40
CA LYS A 2 -23.31 -5.09 61.30
C LYS A 2 -24.23 -4.94 60.09
N LYS A 3 -24.38 -3.70 59.58
CA LYS A 3 -25.08 -3.41 58.31
C LYS A 3 -24.24 -3.95 57.16
N LEU A 4 -24.83 -4.83 56.35
CA LEU A 4 -24.26 -5.30 55.09
C LEU A 4 -24.60 -4.26 54.01
N ILE A 5 -23.59 -3.64 53.39
CA ILE A 5 -23.76 -2.81 52.19
C ILE A 5 -23.58 -3.75 50.99
N LEU A 6 -24.62 -3.88 50.18
CA LEU A 6 -24.61 -4.66 48.94
C LEU A 6 -24.01 -3.79 47.83
N GLY A 7 -22.77 -4.06 47.45
CA GLY A 7 -22.12 -3.40 46.30
C GLY A 7 -22.62 -4.00 44.99
N LEU A 8 -23.22 -3.17 44.14
CA LEU A 8 -23.60 -3.51 42.77
C LEU A 8 -22.32 -3.65 41.93
N LEU A 9 -21.95 -4.89 41.56
CA LEU A 9 -20.83 -5.15 40.66
C LEU A 9 -21.29 -4.89 39.22
N VAL A 10 -20.89 -3.75 38.64
CA VAL A 10 -21.05 -3.50 37.21
C VAL A 10 -19.87 -4.18 36.50
N LEU A 11 -20.11 -5.33 35.86
CA LEU A 11 -19.15 -5.88 34.90
C LEU A 11 -19.13 -4.96 33.68
N GLY A 12 -18.10 -4.12 33.56
CA GLY A 12 -17.79 -3.44 32.31
C GLY A 12 -17.50 -4.49 31.24
N MET A 13 -18.25 -4.46 30.13
CA MET A 13 -17.86 -5.25 28.96
C MET A 13 -16.50 -4.73 28.48
N ALA A 14 -15.51 -5.61 28.46
CA ALA A 14 -14.25 -5.30 27.80
C ALA A 14 -14.54 -5.04 26.32
N THR A 15 -14.39 -3.79 25.89
CA THR A 15 -14.29 -3.49 24.47
C THR A 15 -13.05 -4.21 23.98
N ILE A 16 -13.21 -5.17 23.08
CA ILE A 16 -12.09 -5.69 22.31
C ILE A 16 -11.66 -4.50 21.45
N SER A 17 -10.62 -3.79 21.88
CA SER A 17 -9.89 -2.86 21.04
C SER A 17 -9.39 -3.69 19.86
N HIS A 18 -10.04 -3.53 18.72
CA HIS A 18 -9.52 -4.05 17.48
C HIS A 18 -8.28 -3.21 17.16
N ALA A 19 -7.12 -3.84 17.02
CA ALA A 19 -5.94 -3.15 16.54
C ALA A 19 -6.25 -2.65 15.13
N GLU A 20 -6.21 -1.34 14.92
CA GLU A 20 -6.28 -0.79 13.57
C GLU A 20 -5.15 -1.39 12.75
N MET A 21 -5.50 -1.94 11.58
CA MET A 21 -4.54 -2.44 10.61
C MET A 21 -3.77 -1.27 10.02
N ASP A 22 -2.47 -1.44 9.86
CA ASP A 22 -1.61 -0.43 9.25
C ASP A 22 -1.90 -0.36 7.73
N VAL A 23 -2.71 0.62 7.33
CA VAL A 23 -3.05 0.86 5.92
C VAL A 23 -1.90 1.62 5.26
N CYS A 24 -1.25 0.96 4.30
CA CYS A 24 -0.18 1.54 3.51
C CYS A 24 -0.77 2.36 2.35
N LEU A 25 -0.40 3.65 2.32
CA LEU A 25 -0.68 4.56 1.23
C LEU A 25 0.48 4.55 0.22
N SER A 26 0.15 4.43 -1.06
CA SER A 26 1.13 4.42 -2.15
C SER A 26 0.53 4.97 -3.44
N ASN A 27 1.35 5.15 -4.46
CA ASN A 27 0.93 5.61 -5.80
C ASN A 27 0.08 6.90 -5.76
N ILE A 28 0.37 7.80 -4.82
CA ILE A 28 -0.38 9.06 -4.71
C ILE A 28 0.03 9.97 -5.86
N THR A 29 -0.94 10.30 -6.73
CA THR A 29 -0.81 11.29 -7.79
C THR A 29 -1.69 12.49 -7.47
N ASP A 30 -1.86 13.38 -8.44
CA ASP A 30 -2.84 14.48 -8.36
C ASP A 30 -4.29 13.98 -8.49
N SER A 31 -4.50 12.80 -9.04
CA SER A 31 -5.80 12.28 -9.45
C SER A 31 -6.09 10.87 -8.93
N GLY A 32 -5.19 10.30 -8.12
CA GLY A 32 -5.39 8.96 -7.56
C GLY A 32 -4.50 8.65 -6.36
N ALA A 33 -4.82 7.55 -5.71
CA ALA A 33 -4.06 6.98 -4.60
C ALA A 33 -4.36 5.48 -4.48
N THR A 34 -3.42 4.72 -3.94
CA THR A 34 -3.62 3.31 -3.59
C THR A 34 -3.63 3.14 -2.08
N LEU A 35 -4.64 2.46 -1.57
CA LEU A 35 -4.71 1.99 -0.18
C LEU A 35 -4.53 0.48 -0.19
N SER A 36 -3.60 0.01 0.63
CA SER A 36 -3.29 -1.42 0.71
C SER A 36 -3.04 -1.85 2.14
N TRP A 37 -3.48 -3.06 2.50
CA TRP A 37 -3.30 -3.60 3.84
C TRP A 37 -3.41 -5.11 3.84
N ILE A 38 -2.95 -5.74 4.92
CA ILE A 38 -3.09 -7.17 5.17
C ILE A 38 -4.00 -7.35 6.37
N SER A 39 -5.09 -8.08 6.18
CA SER A 39 -6.06 -8.40 7.21
C SER A 39 -5.75 -9.73 7.91
N ASP A 40 -6.24 -9.88 9.14
CA ASP A 40 -6.05 -11.10 9.95
C ASP A 40 -6.61 -12.35 9.27
N GLY A 41 -7.69 -12.21 8.50
CA GLY A 41 -8.39 -13.31 7.83
C GLY A 41 -8.83 -12.93 6.42
N THR A 42 -9.24 -13.94 5.65
CA THR A 42 -9.74 -13.73 4.29
C THR A 42 -11.12 -13.09 4.28
N GLY A 43 -11.34 -12.11 3.42
CA GLY A 43 -12.66 -11.50 3.24
C GLY A 43 -12.71 -10.55 2.06
N THR A 44 -13.90 -10.05 1.74
CA THR A 44 -14.07 -8.96 0.78
C THR A 44 -13.81 -7.62 1.44
N CYS A 45 -13.15 -6.70 0.74
CA CYS A 45 -12.91 -5.35 1.22
C CYS A 45 -13.59 -4.25 0.39
N LYS A 46 -13.71 -3.08 1.00
CA LYS A 46 -13.97 -1.80 0.35
C LYS A 46 -13.30 -0.68 1.15
N VAL A 47 -13.12 0.47 0.49
CA VAL A 47 -12.73 1.72 1.15
C VAL A 47 -13.85 2.71 0.94
N ASN A 48 -14.44 3.22 2.03
CA ASN A 48 -15.27 4.42 1.96
C ASN A 48 -14.37 5.64 2.08
N TYR A 49 -14.59 6.67 1.27
CA TYR A 49 -13.76 7.87 1.28
C TYR A 49 -14.55 9.13 0.90
N GLY A 50 -13.98 10.29 1.22
CA GLY A 50 -14.57 11.59 0.92
C GLY A 50 -13.72 12.76 1.44
N VAL A 51 -14.08 13.99 1.08
CA VAL A 51 -13.34 15.21 1.50
C VAL A 51 -13.68 15.69 2.91
N SER A 52 -14.48 14.93 3.66
CA SER A 52 -14.87 15.21 5.04
C SER A 52 -15.00 13.92 5.84
N ALA A 53 -14.47 13.92 7.06
CA ALA A 53 -14.54 12.78 7.98
C ALA A 53 -15.98 12.33 8.27
N GLY A 54 -16.94 13.27 8.30
CA GLY A 54 -18.34 12.98 8.58
C GLY A 54 -19.18 12.58 7.37
N SER A 55 -18.60 12.60 6.16
CA SER A 55 -19.33 12.33 4.91
C SER A 55 -18.42 11.67 3.87
N MET A 56 -18.23 10.36 4.03
CA MET A 56 -17.52 9.49 3.07
C MET A 56 -18.52 8.80 2.14
N THR A 57 -19.01 9.52 1.14
CA THR A 57 -20.07 9.05 0.23
C THR A 57 -19.56 8.23 -0.95
N MET A 58 -18.24 8.19 -1.16
CA MET A 58 -17.61 7.46 -2.26
C MET A 58 -17.08 6.11 -1.77
N THR A 59 -17.07 5.11 -2.65
CA THR A 59 -16.60 3.75 -2.34
C THR A 59 -15.62 3.25 -3.40
N GLY A 60 -14.44 2.83 -2.96
CA GLY A 60 -13.45 2.10 -3.76
C GLY A 60 -13.49 0.61 -3.41
N TYR A 61 -13.18 -0.23 -4.38
CA TYR A 61 -13.12 -1.68 -4.23
C TYR A 61 -11.73 -2.19 -4.58
N ASP A 62 -11.44 -3.43 -4.20
CA ASP A 62 -10.22 -4.10 -4.64
C ASP A 62 -10.12 -4.08 -6.17
N ILE A 63 -8.91 -3.85 -6.69
CA ILE A 63 -8.67 -3.78 -8.14
C ILE A 63 -9.00 -5.09 -8.86
N ARG A 64 -8.98 -6.22 -8.13
CA ARG A 64 -9.37 -7.55 -8.64
C ARG A 64 -10.89 -7.73 -8.67
N GLY A 65 -11.65 -6.79 -8.10
CA GLY A 65 -13.11 -6.73 -8.13
C GLY A 65 -13.75 -6.69 -6.74
N SER A 66 -14.99 -6.21 -6.68
CA SER A 66 -15.74 -6.00 -5.43
C SER A 66 -16.10 -7.27 -4.65
N LYS A 67 -15.93 -8.45 -5.26
CA LYS A 67 -16.20 -9.76 -4.66
C LYS A 67 -14.91 -10.54 -4.35
N THR A 68 -13.74 -9.93 -4.52
CA THR A 68 -12.45 -10.57 -4.24
C THR A 68 -12.36 -10.93 -2.77
N VAL A 69 -12.06 -12.19 -2.47
CA VAL A 69 -11.83 -12.67 -1.11
C VAL A 69 -10.33 -12.91 -0.94
N SER A 70 -9.69 -12.12 -0.10
CA SER A 70 -8.22 -12.10 0.09
C SER A 70 -7.89 -11.68 1.51
N ARG A 71 -6.65 -11.89 1.95
CA ARG A 71 -6.07 -11.22 3.13
C ARG A 71 -5.34 -9.95 2.73
N ILE A 72 -4.69 -9.94 1.56
CA ILE A 72 -4.08 -8.78 0.94
C ILE A 72 -5.16 -7.99 0.24
N HIS A 73 -5.37 -6.73 0.63
CA HIS A 73 -6.34 -5.84 0.01
C HIS A 73 -5.60 -4.74 -0.74
N PHE A 74 -6.04 -4.45 -1.96
CA PHE A 74 -5.39 -3.47 -2.82
C PHE A 74 -6.43 -2.64 -3.57
N VAL A 75 -6.67 -1.42 -3.10
CA VAL A 75 -7.71 -0.52 -3.60
C VAL A 75 -7.05 0.69 -4.27
N ALA A 76 -7.13 0.75 -5.60
CA ALA A 76 -6.72 1.92 -6.36
C ALA A 76 -7.92 2.85 -6.57
N ILE A 77 -7.80 4.09 -6.13
CA ILE A 77 -8.80 5.14 -6.28
C ILE A 77 -8.33 6.12 -7.34
N THR A 78 -9.19 6.46 -8.29
CA THR A 78 -8.94 7.39 -9.40
C THR A 78 -9.92 8.57 -9.35
N ASP A 79 -9.80 9.49 -10.31
CA ASP A 79 -10.70 10.62 -10.51
C ASP A 79 -10.80 11.56 -9.29
N LEU A 80 -9.69 11.70 -8.57
CA LEU A 80 -9.55 12.60 -7.45
C LEU A 80 -9.21 14.03 -7.89
N ASN A 81 -9.54 15.01 -7.06
CA ASN A 81 -9.11 16.38 -7.27
C ASN A 81 -7.66 16.55 -6.79
N PRO A 82 -6.81 17.30 -7.52
CA PRO A 82 -5.46 17.65 -7.06
C PRO A 82 -5.47 18.42 -5.75
N LEU A 83 -4.37 18.31 -4.98
CA LEU A 83 -4.14 19.07 -3.73
C LEU A 83 -5.30 19.00 -2.73
N THR A 84 -6.00 17.87 -2.69
CA THR A 84 -7.20 17.69 -1.88
C THR A 84 -6.97 16.60 -0.85
N THR A 85 -7.28 16.91 0.40
CA THR A 85 -7.25 15.92 1.49
C THR A 85 -8.53 15.09 1.48
N TYR A 86 -8.36 13.78 1.38
CA TYR A 86 -9.41 12.78 1.50
C TYR A 86 -9.28 12.06 2.84
N TYR A 87 -10.42 11.79 3.45
CA TYR A 87 -10.58 10.90 4.59
C TYR A 87 -11.01 9.54 4.06
N TYR A 88 -10.55 8.48 4.71
CA TYR A 88 -10.91 7.12 4.33
C TYR A 88 -11.22 6.23 5.53
N GLN A 89 -12.00 5.18 5.28
CA GLN A 89 -12.22 4.03 6.15
C GLN A 89 -12.13 2.76 5.31
N SER A 90 -11.17 1.89 5.63
CA SER A 90 -11.07 0.55 5.06
C SER A 90 -11.97 -0.41 5.84
N ILE A 91 -12.71 -1.24 5.11
CA ILE A 91 -13.75 -2.11 5.66
C ILE A 91 -13.58 -3.50 5.06
N GLN A 92 -13.50 -4.52 5.90
CA GLN A 92 -13.60 -5.93 5.51
C GLN A 92 -14.91 -6.51 6.04
N GLY A 93 -15.79 -6.95 5.13
CA GLY A 93 -17.17 -7.30 5.48
C GLY A 93 -17.91 -6.13 6.13
N ASN A 94 -18.19 -6.23 7.44
CA ASN A 94 -18.83 -5.18 8.25
C ASN A 94 -17.88 -4.54 9.28
N LYS A 95 -16.60 -4.88 9.24
CA LYS A 95 -15.60 -4.49 10.23
C LYS A 95 -14.71 -3.40 9.64
N GLN A 96 -14.51 -2.32 10.39
CA GLN A 96 -13.48 -1.34 10.06
C GLN A 96 -12.10 -1.94 10.35
N ASP A 97 -11.25 -1.99 9.33
CA ASP A 97 -9.85 -2.42 9.48
C ASP A 97 -8.94 -1.23 9.77
N GLY A 98 -9.20 -0.05 9.19
CA GLY A 98 -8.39 1.15 9.39
C GLY A 98 -9.09 2.42 8.93
N CYS A 99 -8.55 3.56 9.34
CA CYS A 99 -9.02 4.88 8.91
C CYS A 99 -7.88 5.89 8.89
N GLY A 100 -8.06 6.99 8.17
CA GLY A 100 -7.04 8.03 8.13
C GLY A 100 -7.31 9.06 7.04
N THR A 101 -6.25 9.76 6.65
CA THR A 101 -6.28 10.73 5.56
C THR A 101 -5.14 10.53 4.59
N PHE A 102 -5.32 11.02 3.37
CA PHE A 102 -4.24 11.24 2.41
C PHE A 102 -4.53 12.52 1.62
N THR A 103 -3.50 13.15 1.09
CA THR A 103 -3.62 14.35 0.26
C THR A 103 -3.07 14.04 -1.12
N THR A 104 -3.86 14.29 -2.16
CA THR A 104 -3.39 14.16 -3.55
C THR A 104 -2.32 15.21 -3.85
N ASN A 105 -1.41 14.85 -4.75
CA ASN A 105 -0.24 15.67 -5.04
C ASN A 105 -0.52 16.79 -6.05
N HIS A 106 0.50 17.60 -6.33
CA HIS A 106 0.51 18.52 -7.47
C HIS A 106 0.49 17.73 -8.80
N SER A 107 -0.16 18.28 -9.82
CA SER A 107 -0.06 17.76 -11.19
C SER A 107 1.39 17.88 -11.68
N LEU A 108 2.02 16.73 -11.85
CA LEU A 108 3.34 16.60 -12.47
C LEU A 108 3.17 15.61 -13.61
N VAL A 109 3.82 15.89 -14.74
CA VAL A 109 3.84 15.01 -15.89
C VAL A 109 5.27 14.46 -16.02
N PRO A 110 5.50 13.22 -15.57
CA PRO A 110 6.75 12.52 -15.86
C PRO A 110 7.00 12.44 -17.35
N SER A 111 8.28 12.43 -17.74
CA SER A 111 8.68 12.25 -19.13
C SER A 111 9.68 11.10 -19.26
N GLY A 112 9.54 10.33 -20.34
CA GLY A 112 10.31 9.11 -20.55
C GLY A 112 9.74 7.89 -19.83
N SER A 113 10.56 6.85 -19.73
CA SER A 113 10.23 5.59 -19.06
C SER A 113 11.52 4.96 -18.52
N TYR A 114 11.43 4.36 -17.35
CA TYR A 114 12.43 3.49 -16.76
C TYR A 114 11.72 2.38 -15.97
N LEU A 115 11.29 1.37 -16.72
CA LEU A 115 10.44 0.28 -16.23
C LEU A 115 11.24 -0.74 -15.40
N ALA A 116 11.15 -0.70 -14.08
CA ALA A 116 11.61 -1.81 -13.25
C ALA A 116 10.62 -2.97 -13.32
N TYR A 117 11.09 -4.19 -13.50
CA TYR A 117 10.23 -5.37 -13.52
C TYR A 117 10.98 -6.63 -13.13
N GLY A 118 10.25 -7.61 -12.62
CA GLY A 118 10.78 -8.90 -12.23
C GLY A 118 9.67 -9.88 -11.92
N ARG A 119 10.01 -11.01 -11.31
CA ARG A 119 9.06 -12.07 -11.00
C ARG A 119 9.12 -12.48 -9.53
N VAL A 120 7.97 -12.87 -8.98
CA VAL A 120 7.87 -13.54 -7.67
C VAL A 120 7.42 -14.99 -7.90
N LEU A 121 8.11 -15.91 -7.24
CA LEU A 121 7.88 -17.35 -7.33
C LEU A 121 7.68 -17.97 -5.94
N ASP A 122 6.88 -19.03 -5.89
CA ASP A 122 6.77 -19.97 -4.78
C ASP A 122 7.29 -21.33 -5.28
N GLY A 123 8.52 -21.68 -4.90
CA GLY A 123 9.32 -22.69 -5.61
C GLY A 123 9.46 -22.38 -7.10
N TYR A 124 8.87 -23.22 -7.96
CA TYR A 124 8.87 -23.03 -9.43
C TYR A 124 7.56 -22.43 -9.97
N LYS A 125 6.59 -22.14 -9.09
CA LYS A 125 5.26 -21.66 -9.49
C LYS A 125 5.21 -20.13 -9.41
N PRO A 126 4.51 -19.46 -10.34
CA PRO A 126 4.14 -18.06 -10.19
C PRO A 126 3.47 -17.76 -8.85
N ALA A 127 3.98 -16.76 -8.13
CA ALA A 127 3.28 -16.21 -6.97
C ALA A 127 2.38 -15.06 -7.41
N VAL A 128 1.08 -15.33 -7.53
CA VAL A 128 0.06 -14.41 -8.06
C VAL A 128 -0.52 -13.54 -6.95
N ASN A 129 -0.93 -12.30 -7.26
CA ASN A 129 -1.55 -11.36 -6.32
C ASN A 129 -0.69 -11.05 -5.08
N CYS A 130 0.63 -11.22 -5.17
CA CYS A 130 1.54 -10.72 -4.16
C CYS A 130 1.60 -9.20 -4.28
N MET A 131 1.50 -8.52 -3.14
CA MET A 131 1.68 -7.08 -3.09
C MET A 131 3.17 -6.76 -3.06
N VAL A 132 3.65 -6.02 -4.05
CA VAL A 132 5.03 -5.53 -4.12
C VAL A 132 5.02 -4.04 -3.82
N SER A 133 5.50 -3.66 -2.65
CA SER A 133 5.75 -2.28 -2.26
C SER A 133 7.19 -1.90 -2.58
N LEU A 134 7.40 -0.69 -3.11
CA LEU A 134 8.72 -0.25 -3.58
C LEU A 134 9.01 1.22 -3.34
N TRP A 135 10.29 1.55 -3.20
CA TRP A 135 10.81 2.92 -3.12
C TRP A 135 12.28 2.97 -3.54
N LEU A 136 12.77 4.16 -3.87
CA LEU A 136 14.18 4.41 -4.15
C LEU A 136 14.86 5.10 -2.96
N GLU A 137 16.15 4.81 -2.79
CA GLU A 137 17.09 5.59 -2.00
C GLU A 137 18.37 5.77 -2.81
N ASP A 138 18.98 6.95 -2.69
CA ASP A 138 20.27 7.28 -3.29
C ASP A 138 21.37 6.34 -2.78
N GLY A 139 22.16 5.80 -3.70
CA GLY A 139 23.30 4.93 -3.40
C GLY A 139 24.63 5.44 -3.94
N ASP A 140 24.62 6.42 -4.86
CA ASP A 140 25.81 6.92 -5.54
C ASP A 140 26.16 8.38 -5.23
N GLY A 141 25.28 9.09 -4.51
CA GLY A 141 25.43 10.48 -4.10
C GLY A 141 24.85 11.50 -5.09
N ASN A 142 24.24 11.06 -6.19
CA ASN A 142 23.67 11.91 -7.24
C ASN A 142 22.13 11.92 -7.18
N GLY A 143 21.53 13.03 -7.60
CA GLY A 143 20.07 13.18 -7.59
C GLY A 143 19.51 13.42 -6.19
N ASN A 144 18.33 12.88 -5.90
CA ASN A 144 17.68 13.07 -4.60
C ASN A 144 18.28 12.14 -3.54
N GLN A 145 18.98 12.73 -2.57
CA GLN A 145 19.63 12.00 -1.47
C GLN A 145 18.68 11.45 -0.38
N SER A 146 17.38 11.69 -0.51
CA SER A 146 16.36 11.19 0.41
C SER A 146 15.68 9.94 -0.15
N LYS A 147 14.84 9.31 0.66
CA LYS A 147 13.95 8.23 0.20
C LYS A 147 12.84 8.80 -0.70
N SER A 148 12.43 8.09 -1.74
CA SER A 148 11.24 8.45 -2.53
C SER A 148 9.93 8.24 -1.74
N ASN A 149 8.80 8.67 -2.29
CA ASN A 149 7.51 8.14 -1.84
C ASN A 149 7.42 6.63 -2.09
N VAL A 150 6.44 5.97 -1.47
CA VAL A 150 6.17 4.55 -1.68
C VAL A 150 5.24 4.36 -2.87
N ALA A 151 5.61 3.45 -3.74
CA ALA A 151 4.76 2.90 -4.79
C ALA A 151 4.42 1.45 -4.49
N SER A 152 3.39 0.91 -5.15
CA SER A 152 3.04 -0.49 -5.02
C SER A 152 2.34 -1.05 -6.27
N CYS A 153 2.38 -2.37 -6.43
CA CYS A 153 1.63 -3.10 -7.44
C CYS A 153 1.29 -4.51 -6.96
N LEU A 154 0.45 -5.23 -7.71
CA LEU A 154 0.22 -6.66 -7.53
C LEU A 154 0.97 -7.46 -8.60
N THR A 155 1.45 -8.65 -8.24
CA THR A 155 1.94 -9.60 -9.24
C THR A 155 0.79 -10.15 -10.07
N ASP A 156 1.03 -10.34 -11.37
CA ASP A 156 0.06 -10.88 -12.33
C ASP A 156 -0.10 -12.41 -12.22
N GLU A 157 -0.91 -13.00 -13.11
CA GLU A 157 -1.14 -14.45 -13.21
C GLU A 157 0.14 -15.28 -13.46
N ASN A 158 1.18 -14.65 -13.96
CA ASN A 158 2.49 -15.24 -14.24
C ASN A 158 3.53 -14.87 -13.17
N GLY A 159 3.14 -14.14 -12.12
CA GLY A 159 3.99 -13.72 -11.01
C GLY A 159 4.84 -12.50 -11.32
N TYR A 160 4.63 -11.84 -12.45
CA TYR A 160 5.37 -10.64 -12.81
C TYR A 160 4.86 -9.42 -12.07
N TRP A 161 5.80 -8.57 -11.64
CA TRP A 161 5.54 -7.22 -11.18
C TRP A 161 6.30 -6.25 -12.09
N PHE A 162 5.77 -5.04 -12.24
CA PHE A 162 6.47 -3.96 -12.92
C PHE A 162 6.02 -2.61 -12.36
N TYR A 163 6.92 -1.64 -12.42
CA TYR A 163 6.64 -0.25 -12.08
C TYR A 163 7.57 0.66 -12.87
N ASP A 164 7.01 1.73 -13.43
CA ASP A 164 7.82 2.72 -14.13
C ASP A 164 8.37 3.75 -13.13
N LEU A 165 9.66 3.64 -12.82
CA LEU A 165 10.32 4.34 -11.70
C LEU A 165 10.32 5.86 -11.88
N ILE A 166 10.19 6.36 -13.10
CA ILE A 166 10.07 7.81 -13.39
C ILE A 166 8.80 8.44 -12.79
N ASN A 167 7.83 7.63 -12.34
CA ASN A 167 6.62 8.12 -11.66
C ASN A 167 6.81 8.35 -10.15
N LEU A 168 7.94 7.90 -9.58
CA LEU A 168 8.23 8.14 -8.17
C LEU A 168 8.40 9.63 -7.91
N ARG A 169 8.05 10.03 -6.70
CA ARG A 169 8.06 11.42 -6.22
C ARG A 169 8.92 11.55 -4.97
N THR A 170 9.28 12.78 -4.65
CA THR A 170 9.81 13.13 -3.33
C THR A 170 8.80 12.76 -2.23
N GLN A 171 9.24 12.54 -0.99
CA GLN A 171 8.33 12.12 0.10
C GLN A 171 7.20 13.13 0.38
N ASP A 172 7.45 14.41 0.14
CA ASP A 172 6.45 15.47 0.26
C ASP A 172 5.53 15.58 -0.96
N GLY A 173 5.75 14.75 -2.00
CA GLY A 173 4.92 14.65 -3.19
C GLY A 173 5.03 15.82 -4.17
N LYS A 174 5.88 16.81 -3.87
CA LYS A 174 5.97 18.08 -4.63
C LYS A 174 6.81 17.99 -5.89
N GLY A 175 7.78 17.08 -5.94
CA GLY A 175 8.66 16.87 -7.09
C GLY A 175 8.64 15.43 -7.59
N LEU A 176 9.09 15.23 -8.83
CA LEU A 176 9.51 13.90 -9.29
C LEU A 176 10.80 13.52 -8.57
N PHE A 177 10.98 12.22 -8.31
CA PHE A 177 12.20 11.71 -7.71
C PHE A 177 13.28 11.56 -8.78
N GLU A 178 14.39 12.28 -8.62
CA GLU A 178 15.57 12.20 -9.47
C GLU A 178 16.50 11.09 -8.95
N PHE A 179 16.82 10.13 -9.81
CA PHE A 179 17.64 8.97 -9.48
C PHE A 179 18.60 8.64 -10.63
N SER A 180 19.74 8.03 -10.27
CA SER A 180 20.69 7.43 -11.20
C SER A 180 20.16 6.09 -11.70
N LYS A 181 20.27 5.85 -13.01
CA LYS A 181 19.90 4.56 -13.64
C LYS A 181 20.85 3.40 -13.31
N GLN A 182 21.89 3.66 -12.54
CA GLN A 182 22.82 2.68 -11.97
C GLN A 182 23.38 3.28 -10.67
N GLY A 183 23.59 2.46 -9.64
CA GLY A 183 24.18 2.90 -8.37
C GLY A 183 23.17 3.25 -7.27
N ASP A 184 21.93 3.58 -7.65
CA ASP A 184 20.83 3.78 -6.70
C ASP A 184 20.14 2.47 -6.32
N LEU A 185 19.43 2.48 -5.20
CA LEU A 185 18.82 1.27 -4.63
C LEU A 185 17.30 1.31 -4.71
N LEU A 186 16.75 0.38 -5.48
CA LEU A 186 15.33 0.03 -5.47
C LEU A 186 15.06 -0.98 -4.38
N TYR A 187 14.37 -0.56 -3.33
CA TYR A 187 13.89 -1.44 -2.27
C TYR A 187 12.55 -2.06 -2.64
N LEU A 188 12.38 -3.33 -2.33
CA LEU A 188 11.15 -4.09 -2.55
C LEU A 188 10.76 -4.84 -1.26
N ASP A 189 9.52 -4.67 -0.85
CA ASP A 189 8.86 -5.47 0.18
C ASP A 189 7.69 -6.22 -0.48
N VAL A 190 7.80 -7.55 -0.59
CA VAL A 190 6.79 -8.44 -1.18
C VAL A 190 6.00 -9.11 -0.08
N HIS A 191 4.69 -8.95 -0.10
CA HIS A 191 3.76 -9.60 0.81
C HIS A 191 2.90 -10.63 0.07
N ALA A 192 2.83 -11.85 0.61
CA ALA A 192 1.96 -12.92 0.14
C ALA A 192 0.87 -13.27 1.16
N GLU A 193 -0.19 -13.93 0.69
CA GLU A 193 -1.39 -14.27 1.49
C GLU A 193 -1.09 -15.07 2.77
N GLU A 194 -0.02 -15.86 2.77
CA GLU A 194 0.42 -16.64 3.94
C GLU A 194 1.12 -15.79 5.01
N GLY A 195 1.20 -14.46 4.83
CA GLY A 195 1.95 -13.56 5.69
C GLY A 195 3.46 -13.64 5.47
N ILE A 196 3.90 -14.31 4.41
CA ILE A 196 5.30 -14.35 4.01
C ILE A 196 5.67 -12.97 3.48
N VAL A 197 6.79 -12.45 4.00
CA VAL A 197 7.38 -11.19 3.56
C VAL A 197 8.77 -11.46 3.02
N VAL A 198 9.02 -11.09 1.77
CA VAL A 198 10.35 -11.08 1.16
C VAL A 198 10.78 -9.63 1.02
N LYS A 199 11.94 -9.30 1.58
CA LYS A 199 12.53 -7.96 1.46
C LYS A 199 13.82 -8.06 0.67
N THR A 200 13.99 -7.19 -0.31
CA THR A 200 15.23 -7.11 -1.08
C THR A 200 15.51 -5.69 -1.51
N ARG A 201 16.72 -5.48 -2.02
CA ARG A 201 17.10 -4.26 -2.74
C ARG A 201 17.85 -4.61 -4.00
N ILE A 202 17.66 -3.81 -5.04
CA ILE A 202 18.22 -4.03 -6.37
C ILE A 202 18.87 -2.73 -6.81
N ASP A 203 20.09 -2.82 -7.36
CA ASP A 203 20.71 -1.68 -8.03
C ASP A 203 19.82 -1.24 -9.20
N THR A 204 19.58 0.06 -9.40
CA THR A 204 18.76 0.56 -10.51
C THR A 204 19.27 0.15 -11.89
N GLY A 205 20.55 -0.20 -12.03
CA GLY A 205 21.14 -0.77 -13.23
C GLY A 205 20.86 -2.27 -13.44
N ALA A 206 20.23 -2.92 -12.47
CA ALA A 206 19.91 -4.34 -12.45
C ALA A 206 18.41 -4.62 -12.20
N CYS A 207 17.53 -3.63 -12.31
CA CYS A 207 16.08 -3.79 -12.11
C CYS A 207 15.28 -4.06 -13.39
N MET A 208 15.96 -4.25 -14.54
CA MET A 208 15.36 -4.41 -15.86
C MET A 208 16.02 -5.54 -16.70
N PRO A 209 15.73 -6.83 -16.48
CA PRO A 209 14.89 -7.36 -15.41
C PRO A 209 15.65 -7.46 -14.09
N ALA A 210 14.90 -7.32 -13.00
CA ALA A 210 15.31 -7.76 -11.68
C ALA A 210 15.43 -9.29 -11.60
N ARG A 211 16.30 -9.78 -10.71
CA ARG A 211 16.33 -11.21 -10.36
C ARG A 211 15.00 -11.64 -9.75
N ASP A 212 14.59 -12.86 -10.04
CA ASP A 212 13.40 -13.47 -9.44
C ASP A 212 13.51 -13.49 -7.91
N MET A 213 12.39 -13.19 -7.25
CA MET A 213 12.21 -13.28 -5.81
C MET A 213 11.46 -14.57 -5.46
N TYR A 214 11.84 -15.23 -4.37
CA TYR A 214 11.26 -16.50 -3.95
C TYR A 214 10.64 -16.37 -2.56
N LEU A 215 9.38 -16.75 -2.40
CA LEU A 215 8.65 -16.68 -1.13
C LEU A 215 9.17 -17.69 -0.09
N LYS A 216 9.57 -18.89 -0.53
CA LYS A 216 10.35 -19.92 0.16
C LYS A 216 10.68 -21.06 -0.81
#